data_AF-A0A183KQE0-F1
#
_entry.id   AF-A0A183KQE0-F1
#
_cell.length_a   1.000
_cell.length_b   1.000
_cell.length_c   1.000
_cell.angle_alpha   90.00
_cell.angle_beta   90.00
_cell.angle_gamma   90.00
#
_symmetry.space_group_name_H-M   'P 1'
#
loop_
_entity.id
_entity.type
_entity.pdbx_description
1 polymer ?
#
loop_
_entity_poly.entity_id
_entity_poly.type
_entity_poly.pdbx_seq_one_letter_code
_entity_poly.pdbx_strand_id
1 'polypeptide(L)'
;LFTSEYNFSALVFTSSGRSSGATTKFQDFNNFKEKGSTVLVATPGRLTDLILAGAIVDYGLGNMANPIIRGLRSMEVLILDEADRLLEMGFESQINTILSFLPKQRRTGLFSATQTTRVEDLVRAGLRNPVRVTIVETDEKISLIVRFILMHRKEKILIFFATCACVDYFYCILKGLLSLKQSKRIQRLHGKLNKKRFDLFTKFKNTSK
;
A
#
# COMPACT_ATOMS: atom_id res chain seq x y z
N LEU A 1 9.06 22.06 -27.41
CA LEU A 1 8.74 22.86 -26.22
C LEU A 1 9.01 22.04 -24.96
N PHE A 2 10.28 21.70 -24.70
CA PHE A 2 10.71 20.97 -23.52
C PHE A 2 12.00 21.59 -23.03
N THR A 3 11.89 22.63 -22.21
CA THR A 3 12.98 23.17 -21.38
C THR A 3 12.36 24.08 -20.31
N SER A 4 11.81 23.47 -19.26
CA SER A 4 11.94 24.04 -17.93
C SER A 4 12.57 22.96 -17.09
N GLU A 5 13.81 23.17 -16.64
CA GLU A 5 14.40 22.35 -15.58
C GLU A 5 13.40 22.30 -14.43
N TYR A 6 12.74 21.15 -14.24
CA TYR A 6 12.04 20.91 -13.00
C TYR A 6 13.12 20.88 -11.92
N ASN A 7 13.27 21.98 -11.19
CA ASN A 7 14.15 22.06 -10.03
C ASN A 7 13.76 20.95 -9.05
N PHE A 8 14.49 19.84 -9.12
CA PHE A 8 14.31 18.69 -8.25
C PHE A 8 15.00 19.00 -6.93
N SER A 9 14.22 19.41 -5.93
CA SER A 9 14.70 19.61 -4.56
C SER A 9 14.21 18.49 -3.66
N ALA A 10 15.14 17.89 -2.90
CA ALA A 10 14.84 16.90 -1.89
C ALA A 10 15.22 17.45 -0.51
N LEU A 11 14.33 17.30 0.48
CA LEU A 11 14.62 17.61 1.88
C LEU A 11 14.57 16.33 2.71
N VAL A 12 15.50 16.21 3.66
CA VAL A 12 15.62 15.07 4.56
C VAL A 12 15.45 15.54 6.00
N PHE A 13 14.45 15.02 6.71
CA PHE A 13 14.17 15.35 8.11
C PHE A 13 14.36 14.13 9.01
N THR A 14 15.45 14.09 9.78
CA THR A 14 15.75 13.01 10.73
C THR A 14 15.88 13.53 12.15
N SER A 15 15.64 12.68 13.14
CA SER A 15 15.92 13.01 14.55
C SER A 15 17.42 13.19 14.75
N SER A 16 17.79 14.11 15.64
CA SER A 16 19.18 14.45 15.98
C SER A 16 19.87 13.31 16.74
N GLY A 17 20.35 12.30 16.00
CA GLY A 17 21.36 11.34 16.45
C GLY A 17 22.76 11.83 16.06
N ARG A 18 23.80 11.42 16.81
CA ARG A 18 25.22 11.80 16.67
C ARG A 18 25.84 11.35 15.33
N SER A 19 25.35 11.88 14.22
CA SER A 19 25.91 11.69 12.89
C SER A 19 26.05 13.07 12.26
N SER A 20 27.12 13.29 11.50
CA SER A 20 27.63 14.56 10.96
C SER A 20 26.68 15.34 10.01
N GLY A 21 25.39 15.00 9.95
CA GLY A 21 24.36 15.67 9.14
C GLY A 21 23.05 15.97 9.89
N ALA A 22 23.04 15.91 11.22
CA ALA A 22 21.84 16.21 12.01
C ALA A 22 21.49 17.71 11.97
N THR A 23 20.31 18.04 11.45
CA THR A 23 19.76 19.40 11.41
C THR A 23 18.88 19.71 12.62
N THR A 24 18.83 20.97 13.02
CA THR A 24 17.91 21.45 14.05
C THR A 24 16.49 21.63 13.49
N LYS A 25 15.47 21.54 14.34
CA LYS A 25 14.07 21.76 13.93
C LYS A 25 13.87 23.12 13.24
N PHE A 26 14.57 24.14 13.73
CA PHE A 26 14.53 25.49 13.18
C PHE A 26 15.15 25.57 11.79
N GLN A 27 16.30 24.93 11.58
CA GLN A 27 16.94 24.85 10.25
C GLN A 27 16.06 24.10 9.24
N ASP A 28 15.48 22.97 9.64
CA ASP A 28 14.57 22.19 8.80
C ASP A 28 13.37 23.02 8.33
N PHE A 29 12.76 23.75 9.27
CA PHE A 29 11.61 24.61 8.99
C PHE A 29 11.97 25.75 8.02
N ASN A 30 13.08 26.45 8.26
CA ASN A 30 13.50 27.56 7.39
C ASN A 30 13.92 27.06 6.01
N ASN A 31 14.64 25.93 5.91
CA ASN A 31 14.98 25.32 4.64
C ASN A 31 13.74 24.99 3.82
N PHE A 32 12.71 24.41 4.45
CA PHE A 32 11.44 24.13 3.78
C PHE A 32 10.74 25.42 3.34
N LYS A 33 10.70 26.43 4.21
CA LYS A 33 10.04 27.71 3.94
C LYS A 33 10.66 28.45 2.76
N GLU A 34 11.99 28.46 2.67
CA GLU A 34 12.73 29.22 1.66
C GLU A 34 12.84 28.47 0.32
N LYS A 35 13.09 27.16 0.37
CA LYS A 35 13.42 26.37 -0.83
C LYS A 35 12.28 25.49 -1.32
N GLY A 36 11.33 25.15 -0.43
CA GLY A 36 10.38 24.07 -0.66
C GLY A 36 11.05 22.72 -0.89
N SER A 37 10.25 21.71 -1.23
CA SER A 37 10.74 20.41 -1.67
C SER A 37 9.76 19.74 -2.61
N THR A 38 10.28 19.13 -3.68
CA THR A 38 9.51 18.21 -4.53
C THR A 38 9.44 16.81 -3.91
N VAL A 39 10.52 16.38 -3.25
CA VAL A 39 10.60 15.10 -2.53
C VAL A 39 10.95 15.35 -1.08
N LEU A 40 10.19 14.75 -0.17
CA LEU A 40 10.45 14.82 1.26
C LEU A 40 10.70 13.43 1.82
N VAL A 41 11.87 13.23 2.42
CA VAL A 41 12.24 12.01 3.16
C VAL A 41 12.28 12.36 4.63
N ALA A 42 11.48 11.70 5.47
CA ALA A 42 11.40 12.08 6.87
C ALA A 42 11.15 10.89 7.80
N THR A 43 11.67 10.97 9.02
CA THR A 43 11.18 10.12 10.11
C THR A 43 9.83 10.66 10.64
N PRO A 44 8.86 9.80 10.98
CA PRO A 44 7.55 10.26 11.45
C PRO A 44 7.63 11.22 12.64
N GLY A 45 8.55 10.95 13.58
CA GLY A 45 8.79 11.81 14.75
C GLY A 45 9.20 13.23 14.37
N ARG A 46 10.22 13.40 13.51
CA ARG A 46 10.70 14.73 13.13
C ARG A 46 9.65 15.49 12.32
N LEU A 47 8.96 14.83 11.39
CA LEU A 47 7.91 15.49 10.60
C LEU A 47 6.74 15.93 11.49
N THR A 48 6.32 15.09 12.44
CA THR A 48 5.27 15.44 13.41
C THR A 48 5.69 16.63 14.27
N ASP A 49 6.93 16.63 14.76
CA ASP A 49 7.48 17.76 15.52
C ASP A 49 7.42 19.07 14.73
N LEU A 50 7.72 19.04 13.43
CA LEU A 50 7.68 20.22 12.56
C LEU A 50 6.25 20.68 12.22
N ILE A 51 5.30 19.74 12.10
CA ILE A 51 3.87 20.04 11.97
C ILE A 51 3.38 20.76 13.23
N LEU A 52 3.66 20.19 14.41
CA LEU A 52 3.20 20.69 15.70
C LEU A 52 3.90 21.99 16.13
N ALA A 53 5.22 22.10 15.90
CA ALA A 53 5.96 23.31 16.22
C ALA A 53 5.42 24.53 15.46
N GLY A 54 5.03 24.36 14.20
CA GLY A 54 4.40 25.44 13.43
C GLY A 54 2.93 25.70 13.80
N ALA A 55 2.25 24.79 14.50
CA ALA A 55 0.89 25.01 15.00
C ALA A 55 0.87 25.90 16.25
N ILE A 56 1.94 25.88 17.06
CA ILE A 56 2.07 26.69 18.29
C ILE A 56 2.32 28.19 17.98
N VAL A 57 2.81 28.52 16.78
CA VAL A 57 3.05 29.92 16.38
C VAL A 57 1.76 30.63 15.95
N ASP A 58 0.63 29.92 15.89
CA ASP A 58 -0.64 30.42 15.31
C ASP A 58 -1.73 30.66 16.38
N TYR A 59 -1.35 31.25 17.54
CA TYR A 59 -2.30 31.77 18.54
C TYR A 59 -2.99 33.06 18.04
N GLY A 60 -3.77 32.98 16.96
CA GLY A 60 -4.68 34.05 16.56
C GLY A 60 -4.87 34.29 15.05
N LEU A 61 -4.12 33.61 14.18
CA LEU A 61 -4.18 33.81 12.72
C LEU A 61 -4.57 32.53 11.95
N GLY A 62 -5.52 31.77 12.51
CA GLY A 62 -6.28 30.74 11.80
C GLY A 62 -5.51 29.82 10.84
N ASN A 63 -4.95 28.71 11.34
CA ASN A 63 -4.66 27.46 10.61
C ASN A 63 -3.93 27.53 9.23
N MET A 64 -3.31 28.65 8.84
CA MET A 64 -2.85 28.85 7.45
C MET A 64 -1.41 29.39 7.34
N ALA A 65 -0.62 29.42 8.42
CA ALA A 65 0.75 29.96 8.38
C ALA A 65 1.89 28.91 8.31
N ASN A 66 1.65 27.62 8.58
CA ASN A 66 2.73 26.62 8.53
C ASN A 66 3.00 26.16 7.07
N PRO A 67 4.15 26.51 6.46
CA PRO A 67 4.47 26.14 5.09
C PRO A 67 4.51 24.62 4.90
N ILE A 68 4.90 23.86 5.93
CA ILE A 68 4.95 22.40 5.89
C ILE A 68 3.54 21.83 5.76
N ILE A 69 2.58 22.31 6.56
CA ILE A 69 1.18 21.89 6.45
C ILE A 69 0.62 22.21 5.05
N ARG A 70 0.94 23.39 4.52
CA ARG A 70 0.55 23.76 3.15
C ARG A 70 1.11 22.79 2.11
N GLY A 71 2.39 22.43 2.22
CA GLY A 71 3.04 21.45 1.34
C GLY A 71 2.45 20.05 1.45
N LEU A 72 2.14 19.60 2.67
CA LEU A 72 1.49 18.30 2.90
C LEU A 72 0.08 18.22 2.28
N ARG A 73 -0.67 19.34 2.29
CA ARG A 73 -2.00 19.40 1.66
C ARG A 73 -1.97 19.28 0.13
N SER A 74 -0.83 19.57 -0.50
CA SER A 74 -0.62 19.39 -1.96
C SER A 74 0.04 18.06 -2.34
N MET A 75 0.21 17.13 -1.40
CA MET A 75 0.98 15.91 -1.64
C MET A 75 0.24 14.88 -2.51
N GLU A 76 0.89 14.36 -3.54
CA GLU A 76 0.27 13.41 -4.48
C GLU A 76 0.61 11.94 -4.23
N VAL A 77 1.77 11.67 -3.61
CA VAL A 77 2.32 10.33 -3.43
C VAL A 77 2.85 10.16 -2.00
N LEU A 78 2.37 9.14 -1.29
CA LEU A 78 2.89 8.69 0.01
C LEU A 78 3.61 7.36 -0.16
N ILE A 79 4.79 7.22 0.41
CA ILE A 79 5.48 5.93 0.55
C ILE A 79 5.73 5.69 2.04
N LEU A 80 5.25 4.56 2.54
CA LEU A 80 5.58 4.04 3.87
C LEU A 80 6.41 2.79 3.66
N ASP A 81 7.72 2.90 3.90
CA ASP A 81 8.66 1.78 3.81
C ASP A 81 8.95 1.20 5.20
N GLU A 82 9.29 -0.09 5.27
CA GLU A 82 9.46 -0.85 6.52
C GLU A 82 8.33 -0.58 7.53
N ALA A 83 7.07 -0.64 7.08
CA ALA A 83 5.91 -0.19 7.86
C ALA A 83 5.75 -0.95 9.19
N ASP A 84 6.11 -2.23 9.23
CA ASP A 84 6.19 -3.02 10.45
C ASP A 84 7.20 -2.46 11.45
N ARG A 85 8.43 -2.14 11.00
CA ARG A 85 9.44 -1.52 11.86
C ARG A 85 9.00 -0.16 12.38
N LEU A 86 8.37 0.67 11.55
CA LEU A 86 7.83 1.96 12.01
C LEU A 86 6.84 1.78 13.17
N LEU A 87 5.99 0.73 13.11
CA LEU A 87 5.04 0.42 14.17
C LEU A 87 5.70 -0.18 15.41
N GLU A 88 6.73 -1.03 15.24
CA GLU A 88 7.56 -1.56 16.32
C GLU A 88 8.29 -0.45 17.10
N MET A 89 8.76 0.58 16.38
CA MET A 89 9.38 1.77 16.97
C MET A 89 8.38 2.69 17.68
N GLY A 90 7.09 2.37 17.66
CA GLY A 90 6.04 3.16 18.32
C GLY A 90 5.61 4.41 17.54
N PHE A 91 5.92 4.51 16.25
CA PHE A 91 5.56 5.70 15.44
C PHE A 91 4.10 5.76 14.99
N GLU A 92 3.25 4.87 15.48
CA GLU A 92 1.85 4.76 15.06
C GLU A 92 1.07 6.07 15.27
N SER A 93 1.23 6.71 16.44
CA SER A 93 0.55 7.98 16.75
C SER A 93 1.00 9.13 15.84
N GLN A 94 2.28 9.18 15.51
CA GLN A 94 2.90 10.17 14.64
C GLN A 94 2.43 9.96 13.20
N ILE A 95 2.40 8.72 12.73
CA ILE A 95 1.89 8.38 11.39
C ILE A 95 0.41 8.78 11.27
N ASN A 96 -0.43 8.42 12.24
CA ASN A 96 -1.85 8.81 12.24
C ASN A 96 -2.03 10.34 12.22
N THR A 97 -1.19 11.07 12.97
CA THR A 97 -1.16 12.53 12.94
C THR A 97 -0.81 13.05 11.55
N ILE A 98 0.28 12.56 10.94
CA ILE A 98 0.70 12.96 9.58
C ILE A 98 -0.41 12.67 8.57
N LEU A 99 -0.98 11.46 8.57
CA LEU A 99 -2.05 11.05 7.66
C LEU A 99 -3.27 11.99 7.72
N SER A 100 -3.56 12.59 8.88
CA SER A 100 -4.68 13.54 9.05
C SER A 100 -4.49 14.87 8.30
N PHE A 101 -3.24 15.26 8.00
CA PHE A 101 -2.92 16.47 7.25
C PHE A 101 -2.80 16.23 5.73
N LEU A 102 -2.74 14.97 5.30
CA LEU A 102 -2.58 14.60 3.89
C LEU A 102 -3.93 14.60 3.15
N PRO A 103 -3.96 14.94 1.85
CA PRO A 103 -5.17 14.87 1.05
C PRO A 103 -5.69 13.42 0.95
N LYS A 104 -7.02 13.24 1.04
CA LYS A 104 -7.67 11.92 0.91
C LYS A 104 -7.46 11.29 -0.46
N GLN A 105 -7.34 12.12 -1.50
CA GLN A 105 -7.06 11.68 -2.87
C GLN A 105 -5.55 11.80 -3.12
N ARG A 106 -4.85 10.67 -2.95
CA ARG A 106 -3.42 10.52 -3.22
C ARG A 106 -3.11 9.07 -3.58
N ARG A 107 -1.96 8.83 -4.18
CA ARG A 107 -1.42 7.48 -4.35
C ARG A 107 -0.63 7.13 -3.09
N THR A 108 -0.83 5.93 -2.55
CA THR A 108 -0.09 5.46 -1.37
C THR A 108 0.53 4.10 -1.68
N GLY A 109 1.85 3.99 -1.54
CA GLY A 109 2.56 2.72 -1.48
C GLY A 109 2.90 2.39 -0.03
N LEU A 110 2.54 1.20 0.43
CA LEU A 110 2.92 0.69 1.75
C LEU A 110 3.71 -0.60 1.54
N PHE A 111 4.95 -0.59 2.00
CA PHE A 111 5.90 -1.69 1.89
C PHE A 111 6.25 -2.17 3.29
N SER A 112 6.16 -3.48 3.50
CA SER A 112 6.35 -4.13 4.79
C SER A 112 6.88 -5.54 4.56
N ALA A 113 7.83 -5.98 5.37
CA ALA A 113 8.34 -7.35 5.31
C ALA A 113 7.35 -8.33 5.94
N THR A 114 6.62 -7.89 6.97
CA THR A 114 5.64 -8.70 7.70
C THR A 114 4.21 -8.17 7.51
N GLN A 115 3.23 -9.06 7.75
CA GLN A 115 1.80 -8.75 7.72
C GLN A 115 1.21 -8.91 9.12
N THR A 116 1.46 -7.93 9.98
CA THR A 116 0.86 -7.89 11.33
C THR A 116 -0.51 -7.23 11.29
N THR A 117 -1.32 -7.45 12.33
CA THR A 117 -2.62 -6.76 12.49
C THR A 117 -2.46 -5.24 12.51
N ARG A 118 -1.38 -4.74 13.13
CA ARG A 118 -1.07 -3.31 13.17
C ARG A 118 -0.77 -2.74 11.77
N VAL A 119 -0.09 -3.52 10.92
CA VAL A 119 0.11 -3.14 9.50
C VAL A 119 -1.23 -3.13 8.75
N GLU A 120 -2.13 -4.08 9.00
CA GLU A 120 -3.47 -4.06 8.41
C GLU A 120 -4.29 -2.83 8.82
N ASP A 121 -4.21 -2.43 10.09
CA ASP A 121 -4.88 -1.24 10.60
C ASP A 121 -4.33 0.03 9.95
N LEU A 122 -3.01 0.10 9.77
CA LEU A 122 -2.35 1.16 9.02
C LEU A 122 -2.79 1.17 7.54
N VAL A 123 -2.97 0.01 6.91
CA VAL A 123 -3.52 -0.08 5.54
C VAL A 123 -4.93 0.51 5.48
N ARG A 124 -5.79 0.18 6.45
CA ARG A 124 -7.17 0.70 6.54
C ARG A 124 -7.21 2.21 6.75
N ALA A 125 -6.27 2.76 7.52
CA ALA A 125 -6.19 4.20 7.79
C ALA A 125 -5.55 5.00 6.64
N GLY A 126 -4.54 4.44 5.97
CA GLY A 126 -3.68 5.17 5.05
C GLY A 126 -3.96 5.00 3.56
N LEU A 127 -4.66 3.94 3.15
CA LEU A 127 -4.88 3.57 1.76
C LEU A 127 -6.37 3.59 1.38
N ARG A 128 -6.65 3.96 0.12
CA ARG A 128 -7.99 3.88 -0.49
C ARG A 128 -7.99 2.79 -1.56
N ASN A 129 -8.87 1.80 -1.41
CA ASN A 129 -8.98 0.63 -2.31
C ASN A 129 -7.62 -0.03 -2.60
N PRO A 130 -6.90 -0.52 -1.57
CA PRO A 130 -5.54 -1.03 -1.72
C PRO A 130 -5.52 -2.31 -2.56
N VAL A 131 -4.60 -2.36 -3.53
CA VAL A 131 -4.19 -3.61 -4.17
C VAL A 131 -3.07 -4.21 -3.31
N ARG A 132 -3.33 -5.38 -2.72
CA ARG A 132 -2.35 -6.09 -1.91
C ARG A 132 -1.54 -7.04 -2.79
N VAL A 133 -0.22 -6.91 -2.72
CA VAL A 133 0.75 -7.82 -3.32
C VAL A 133 1.53 -8.47 -2.19
N THR A 134 1.61 -9.80 -2.20
CA THR A 134 2.26 -10.58 -1.16
C THR A 134 3.17 -11.61 -1.82
N ILE A 135 4.40 -11.73 -1.32
CA ILE A 135 5.31 -12.83 -1.65
C ILE A 135 5.00 -13.96 -0.68
N VAL A 136 4.78 -15.15 -1.21
CA VAL A 136 4.38 -16.33 -0.44
C VAL A 136 5.34 -17.47 -0.74
N GLU A 137 5.68 -18.24 0.28
CA GLU A 137 6.42 -19.48 0.10
C GLU A 137 5.62 -20.49 -0.73
N THR A 138 6.33 -21.37 -1.42
CA THR A 138 5.71 -22.25 -2.43
C THR A 138 4.74 -23.25 -1.80
N ASP A 139 5.04 -23.73 -0.60
CA ASP A 139 4.23 -24.66 0.19
C ASP A 139 2.95 -24.01 0.74
N GLU A 140 2.99 -22.74 1.12
CA GLU A 140 1.81 -22.01 1.60
C GLU A 140 0.82 -21.60 0.50
N LYS A 141 1.29 -21.53 -0.75
CA LYS A 141 0.53 -21.04 -1.91
C LYS A 141 -0.83 -21.72 -2.07
N ILE A 142 -0.89 -23.05 -1.93
CA ILE A 142 -2.15 -23.81 -2.04
C ILE A 142 -3.12 -23.42 -0.95
N SER A 143 -2.65 -23.40 0.30
CA SER A 143 -3.46 -23.09 1.48
C SER A 143 -4.08 -21.70 1.37
N LEU A 144 -3.32 -20.73 0.87
CA LEU A 144 -3.80 -19.36 0.64
C LEU A 144 -4.83 -19.28 -0.49
N ILE A 145 -4.61 -19.96 -1.62
CA ILE A 145 -5.59 -20.01 -2.72
C ILE A 145 -6.90 -20.66 -2.25
N VAL A 146 -6.82 -21.78 -1.54
CA VAL A 146 -8.01 -22.47 -1.00
C VAL A 146 -8.75 -21.55 -0.03
N ARG A 147 -8.03 -20.93 0.91
CA ARG A 147 -8.63 -19.97 1.85
C ARG A 147 -9.29 -18.80 1.13
N PHE A 148 -8.65 -18.22 0.12
CA PHE A 148 -9.20 -17.15 -0.70
C PHE A 148 -10.52 -17.58 -1.37
N ILE A 149 -10.55 -18.74 -2.02
CA ILE A 149 -11.77 -19.28 -2.64
C ILE A 149 -12.89 -19.49 -1.60
N LEU A 150 -12.54 -19.95 -0.40
CA LEU A 150 -13.50 -20.18 0.69
C LEU A 150 -14.06 -18.89 1.30
N MET A 151 -13.31 -17.78 1.26
CA MET A 151 -13.75 -16.46 1.72
C MET A 151 -14.63 -15.75 0.68
N HIS A 152 -14.37 -15.98 -0.62
CA HIS A 152 -15.02 -15.27 -1.73
C HIS A 152 -16.07 -16.13 -2.47
N ARG A 153 -16.93 -16.87 -1.72
CA ARG A 153 -17.84 -17.91 -2.28
C ARG A 153 -18.88 -17.42 -3.29
N LYS A 154 -19.18 -16.12 -3.29
CA LYS A 154 -20.20 -15.48 -4.16
C LYS A 154 -19.59 -14.70 -5.34
N GLU A 155 -18.27 -14.73 -5.47
CA GLU A 155 -17.53 -13.97 -6.48
C GLU A 155 -17.06 -14.86 -7.63
N LYS A 156 -16.84 -14.26 -8.79
CA LYS A 156 -16.18 -14.93 -9.92
C LYS A 156 -14.68 -14.73 -9.77
N ILE A 157 -13.95 -15.83 -9.62
CA ILE A 157 -12.50 -15.82 -9.41
C ILE A 157 -11.82 -16.39 -10.66
N LEU A 158 -10.84 -15.65 -11.18
CA LEU A 158 -9.96 -16.11 -12.26
C LEU A 158 -8.55 -16.26 -11.69
N ILE A 159 -7.94 -17.44 -11.88
CA ILE A 159 -6.60 -17.75 -11.39
C ILE A 159 -5.74 -18.13 -12.59
N PHE A 160 -4.63 -17.43 -12.78
CA PHE A 160 -3.66 -17.73 -13.84
C PHE A 160 -2.58 -18.69 -13.33
N PHE A 161 -2.22 -19.66 -14.18
CA PHE A 161 -1.06 -20.52 -13.99
C PHE A 161 -0.21 -20.47 -15.27
N ALA A 162 1.12 -20.56 -15.10
CA ALA A 162 2.06 -20.34 -16.20
C ALA A 162 1.97 -21.40 -17.33
N THR A 163 1.56 -22.63 -17.01
CA THR A 163 1.52 -23.73 -17.99
C THR A 163 0.21 -24.53 -17.95
N CYS A 164 -0.10 -25.21 -19.06
CA CYS A 164 -1.23 -26.15 -19.14
C CYS A 164 -1.16 -27.24 -18.06
N ALA A 165 0.04 -27.80 -17.81
CA ALA A 165 0.23 -28.85 -16.81
C ALA A 165 -0.04 -28.34 -15.40
N CYS A 166 0.37 -27.11 -15.08
CA CYS A 166 0.03 -26.47 -13.81
C CYS A 166 -1.49 -26.32 -13.68
N VAL A 167 -2.18 -25.83 -14.71
CA VAL A 167 -3.65 -25.71 -14.70
C VAL A 167 -4.31 -27.05 -14.36
N ASP A 168 -3.87 -28.14 -14.97
CA ASP A 168 -4.41 -29.48 -14.71
C ASP A 168 -4.12 -29.98 -13.29
N TYR A 169 -2.87 -29.83 -12.83
CA TYR A 169 -2.44 -30.21 -11.49
C TYR A 169 -3.23 -29.48 -10.41
N PHE A 170 -3.26 -28.14 -10.46
CA PHE A 170 -3.97 -27.33 -9.46
C PHE A 170 -5.49 -27.52 -9.53
N TYR A 171 -6.07 -27.74 -10.71
CA TYR A 171 -7.49 -28.07 -10.84
C TYR A 171 -7.87 -29.34 -10.10
N CYS A 172 -7.08 -30.42 -10.25
CA CYS A 172 -7.32 -31.68 -9.54
C CYS A 172 -7.21 -31.50 -8.01
N ILE A 173 -6.17 -30.81 -7.56
CA ILE A 173 -5.94 -30.54 -6.12
C ILE A 173 -7.09 -29.72 -5.53
N LEU A 174 -7.45 -28.61 -6.15
CA LEU A 174 -8.51 -27.74 -5.65
C LEU A 174 -9.86 -28.47 -5.60
N LYS A 175 -10.13 -29.37 -6.55
CA LYS A 175 -11.33 -30.22 -6.50
C LYS A 175 -11.32 -31.22 -5.34
N GLY A 176 -10.15 -31.76 -4.99
CA GLY A 176 -9.99 -32.69 -3.88
C GLY A 176 -10.10 -32.00 -2.51
N LEU A 177 -9.60 -30.77 -2.39
CA LEU A 177 -9.57 -30.01 -1.14
C LEU A 177 -10.88 -29.27 -0.81
N LEU A 178 -11.78 -29.10 -1.79
CA LEU A 178 -13.03 -28.35 -1.62
C LEU A 178 -14.24 -29.29 -1.57
N SER A 179 -15.29 -28.89 -0.84
CA SER A 179 -16.51 -29.70 -0.70
C SER A 179 -17.13 -30.06 -2.06
N LEU A 180 -17.88 -31.16 -2.14
CA LEU A 180 -18.55 -31.62 -3.38
C LEU A 180 -19.40 -30.53 -4.06
N LYS A 181 -20.02 -29.63 -3.29
CA LYS A 181 -20.81 -28.51 -3.83
C LYS A 181 -19.91 -27.42 -4.44
N GLN A 182 -18.77 -27.14 -3.82
CA GLN A 182 -17.81 -26.14 -4.29
C GLN A 182 -16.99 -26.65 -5.47
N SER A 183 -16.52 -27.90 -5.42
CA SER A 183 -15.70 -28.50 -6.47
C SER A 183 -16.43 -28.54 -7.82
N LYS A 184 -17.77 -28.71 -7.83
CA LYS A 184 -18.59 -28.62 -9.05
C LYS A 184 -18.54 -27.27 -9.75
N ARG A 185 -18.25 -26.17 -9.02
CA ARG A 185 -18.15 -24.81 -9.56
C ARG A 185 -16.76 -24.49 -10.14
N ILE A 186 -15.76 -25.33 -9.88
CA ILE A 186 -14.41 -25.14 -10.41
C ILE A 186 -14.34 -25.66 -11.83
N GLN A 187 -13.82 -24.83 -12.73
CA GLN A 187 -13.56 -25.17 -14.12
C GLN A 187 -12.09 -24.89 -14.43
N ARG A 188 -11.51 -25.63 -15.38
CA ARG A 188 -10.16 -25.39 -15.91
C ARG A 188 -10.23 -25.00 -17.38
N LEU A 189 -9.30 -24.17 -17.81
CA LEU A 189 -9.15 -23.77 -19.20
C LEU A 189 -7.66 -23.63 -19.56
N HIS A 190 -7.21 -24.30 -20.62
CA HIS A 190 -5.85 -24.21 -21.15
C HIS A 190 -5.79 -24.72 -22.60
N GLY A 191 -4.68 -24.43 -23.29
CA GLY A 191 -4.51 -24.64 -24.74
C GLY A 191 -4.50 -26.11 -25.20
N LYS A 192 -4.41 -27.10 -24.30
CA LYS A 192 -4.50 -28.53 -24.66
C LYS A 192 -5.92 -29.10 -24.58
N LEU A 193 -6.90 -28.36 -24.06
CA LEU A 193 -8.30 -28.81 -24.06
C LEU A 193 -8.84 -28.72 -25.50
N ASN A 194 -9.49 -29.76 -26.03
CA ASN A 194 -10.04 -29.74 -27.40
C ASN A 194 -11.35 -28.88 -27.49
N LYS A 195 -12.22 -29.15 -28.48
CA LYS A 195 -13.47 -28.42 -28.83
C LYS A 195 -14.40 -28.00 -27.65
N LYS A 196 -14.20 -28.51 -26.44
CA LYS A 196 -14.94 -28.16 -25.20
C LYS A 196 -14.58 -26.78 -24.59
N ARG A 197 -13.58 -26.06 -25.11
CA ARG A 197 -13.17 -24.73 -24.56
C ARG A 197 -14.30 -23.69 -24.62
N PHE A 198 -15.02 -23.64 -25.74
CA PHE A 198 -16.09 -22.67 -25.95
C PHE A 198 -17.27 -22.92 -25.01
N ASP A 199 -17.65 -24.18 -24.82
CA ASP A 199 -18.71 -24.58 -23.90
C ASP A 199 -18.35 -24.27 -22.44
N LEU A 200 -17.09 -24.53 -22.05
CA LEU A 200 -16.58 -24.23 -20.71
C LEU A 200 -16.61 -22.72 -20.42
N PHE A 201 -16.15 -21.91 -21.36
CA PHE A 201 -16.18 -20.45 -21.24
C PHE A 201 -17.61 -19.92 -21.17
N THR A 202 -18.51 -20.43 -22.03
CA THR A 202 -19.93 -20.06 -22.04
C THR A 202 -20.62 -20.44 -20.73
N LYS A 203 -20.32 -21.62 -20.19
CA LYS A 203 -20.80 -22.06 -18.87
C LYS A 203 -20.30 -21.13 -17.75
N PHE A 204 -19.03 -20.73 -17.76
CA PHE A 204 -18.49 -19.78 -16.78
C PHE A 204 -19.16 -18.39 -16.89
N LYS A 205 -19.40 -17.92 -18.13
CA LYS A 205 -20.11 -16.66 -18.40
C LYS A 205 -21.52 -16.70 -17.81
N ASN A 206 -22.27 -17.76 -18.10
CA ASN A 206 -23.69 -17.91 -17.76
C ASN A 206 -23.95 -18.39 -16.32
N THR A 207 -22.92 -18.81 -15.58
CA THR A 207 -23.07 -19.10 -14.16
C THR A 207 -23.30 -17.78 -13.42
N SER A 208 -24.53 -17.58 -12.94
CA SER A 208 -24.95 -16.47 -12.09
C SER A 208 -24.15 -16.44 -10.77
N LYS A 209 -23.99 -15.26 -10.16
CA LYS A 209 -23.32 -15.08 -8.85
C LYS A 209 -23.91 -16.02 -7.80
#